data_AF-A0A0C1ZIB2-F1
#
_entry.id   AF-A0A0C1ZIB2-F1
#
_cell.length_a   1.000
_cell.length_b   1.000
_cell.length_c   1.000
_cell.angle_alpha   90.00
_cell.angle_beta   90.00
_cell.angle_gamma   90.00
#
_symmetry.space_group_name_H-M   'P 1'
#
loop_
_entity.id
_entity.type
_entity.pdbx_description
1 polymer ?
#
loop_
_entity_poly.entity_id
_entity_poly.type
_entity_poly.pdbx_seq_one_letter_code
_entity_poly.pdbx_strand_id
1 'polypeptide(L)'
;MRRQRDLEAWLGVRVAVCVALACCSCERDRQPSPDTRASVATHEALILDPGAVRASVVDGLELAAGDPVLARGLGLAALLEHPTSQAAIERLLARVAADPELTRTADQLFVTLQASPAMRSALVDYAREHPELDVAALGEGLVSHVNARLTRPELATLLEAKLKSQLRATDPALARAFVGDAGGGSAIAKGVVARLEDPSFATQLRARLGRDPAAVQTRLERRLADPGRVGPMLLALNREDGELASAAGLDAFAQILDHERTAELLAAGLARMLTDAQLRERCQALFALALAPSFDEAAFGRALDELLGEPALVSEAIALLAALAREPEVRAHVEQLCVRFTNHPGFEGLLLAALD
;
A
#
# COMPACT_ATOMS: atom_id res chain seq x y z
N MET A 1 -29.87 5.61 13.67
CA MET A 1 -29.82 5.10 12.27
C MET A 1 -28.72 5.73 11.40
N ARG A 2 -28.53 7.07 11.31
CA ARG A 2 -27.36 7.63 10.57
C ARG A 2 -26.00 7.28 11.20
N ARG A 3 -25.83 7.48 12.51
CA ARG A 3 -24.60 7.13 13.26
C ARG A 3 -24.24 5.62 13.31
N GLN A 4 -25.13 4.75 12.86
CA GLN A 4 -24.94 3.29 12.87
C GLN A 4 -24.37 2.80 11.53
N ARG A 5 -24.85 3.39 10.42
CA ARG A 5 -24.22 3.22 9.09
C ARG A 5 -22.83 3.84 9.03
N ASP A 6 -22.63 4.96 9.71
CA ASP A 6 -21.31 5.62 9.80
C ASP A 6 -20.29 4.80 10.59
N LEU A 7 -20.71 3.79 11.37
CA LEU A 7 -19.83 2.97 12.21
C LEU A 7 -19.54 1.59 11.60
N GLU A 8 -20.56 0.98 10.97
CA GLU A 8 -20.42 -0.22 10.12
C GLU A 8 -19.53 0.06 8.91
N ALA A 9 -19.67 1.24 8.30
CA ALA A 9 -18.79 1.75 7.25
C ALA A 9 -17.45 2.31 7.75
N TRP A 10 -17.15 2.27 9.06
CA TRP A 10 -15.87 2.73 9.62
C TRP A 10 -15.02 1.55 10.10
N LEU A 11 -15.64 0.55 10.72
CA LEU A 11 -14.99 -0.70 11.16
C LEU A 11 -14.75 -1.67 10.00
N GLY A 12 -15.74 -1.94 9.14
CA GLY A 12 -15.57 -2.86 7.99
C GLY A 12 -14.57 -2.36 6.95
N VAL A 13 -14.37 -1.04 6.96
CA VAL A 13 -13.67 -0.25 5.95
C VAL A 13 -12.21 -0.02 6.33
N ARG A 14 -11.91 0.29 7.60
CA ARG A 14 -10.54 0.35 8.11
C ARG A 14 -9.92 -1.02 8.21
N VAL A 15 -10.71 -2.04 8.58
CA VAL A 15 -10.27 -3.44 8.53
C VAL A 15 -10.00 -3.83 7.08
N ALA A 16 -10.90 -3.58 6.12
CA ALA A 16 -10.69 -3.91 4.71
C ALA A 16 -9.47 -3.25 4.05
N VAL A 17 -9.23 -1.96 4.30
CA VAL A 17 -8.05 -1.24 3.78
C VAL A 17 -6.78 -1.67 4.49
N CYS A 18 -6.81 -1.88 5.80
CA CYS A 18 -5.63 -2.37 6.51
C CYS A 18 -5.38 -3.86 6.26
N VAL A 19 -6.37 -4.66 5.88
CA VAL A 19 -6.26 -6.05 5.40
C VAL A 19 -5.67 -6.08 4.00
N ALA A 20 -6.19 -5.26 3.08
CA ALA A 20 -5.64 -5.11 1.74
C ALA A 20 -4.22 -4.51 1.73
N LEU A 21 -3.86 -3.74 2.77
CA LEU A 21 -2.53 -3.15 2.93
C LEU A 21 -1.62 -3.93 3.87
N ALA A 22 -2.10 -4.86 4.72
CA ALA A 22 -1.27 -5.59 5.69
C ALA A 22 -0.52 -6.78 5.09
N CYS A 23 -0.93 -7.31 3.94
CA CYS A 23 -0.55 -8.68 3.60
C CYS A 23 0.36 -8.82 2.38
N CYS A 24 1.36 -7.95 2.31
CA CYS A 24 2.37 -8.01 1.27
C CYS A 24 3.69 -8.58 1.83
N SER A 25 3.78 -9.90 1.88
CA SER A 25 5.07 -10.59 2.04
C SER A 25 5.01 -11.95 1.34
N CYS A 26 5.42 -12.03 0.08
CA CYS A 26 5.88 -13.25 -0.60
C CYS A 26 6.67 -12.88 -1.88
N GLU A 27 7.93 -13.30 -1.94
CA GLU A 27 8.85 -13.08 -3.06
C GLU A 27 8.50 -13.93 -4.30
N ARG A 28 8.88 -13.45 -5.49
CA ARG A 28 8.73 -14.15 -6.77
C ARG A 28 9.97 -13.98 -7.64
N ASP A 29 10.47 -15.10 -8.14
CA ASP A 29 11.56 -15.21 -9.13
C ASP A 29 11.20 -14.57 -10.48
N ARG A 30 12.20 -13.94 -11.13
CA ARG A 30 12.14 -13.35 -12.48
C ARG A 30 13.06 -14.10 -13.45
N GLN A 31 12.63 -14.21 -14.71
CA GLN A 31 13.44 -14.61 -15.87
C GLN A 31 13.26 -13.57 -16.99
N PRO A 32 14.32 -13.16 -17.74
CA PRO A 32 14.22 -12.15 -18.78
C PRO A 32 14.26 -12.73 -20.22
N SER A 33 13.82 -11.94 -21.20
CA SER A 33 14.15 -12.15 -22.62
C SER A 33 14.25 -10.78 -23.35
N PRO A 34 15.05 -10.64 -24.43
CA PRO A 34 15.61 -9.35 -24.84
C PRO A 34 15.20 -8.83 -26.24
N ASP A 35 15.78 -7.67 -26.55
CA ASP A 35 16.13 -7.05 -27.85
C ASP A 35 15.07 -6.28 -28.64
N THR A 36 15.40 -5.01 -28.98
CA THR A 36 15.81 -4.62 -30.35
C THR A 36 16.32 -3.15 -30.38
N ARG A 37 17.41 -2.94 -31.12
CA ARG A 37 18.15 -1.68 -31.38
C ARG A 37 17.47 -0.75 -32.39
N ALA A 38 17.80 0.55 -32.37
CA ALA A 38 18.37 1.26 -33.53
C ALA A 38 18.90 2.68 -33.19
N SER A 39 20.06 2.96 -33.82
CA SER A 39 20.90 4.18 -33.98
C SER A 39 20.13 5.40 -34.56
N VAL A 40 20.58 6.68 -34.63
CA VAL A 40 21.86 7.40 -34.94
C VAL A 40 21.64 8.86 -34.43
N ALA A 41 22.57 9.69 -33.93
CA ALA A 41 23.66 10.37 -34.65
C ALA A 41 24.47 11.31 -33.72
N THR A 42 25.74 11.48 -34.06
CA THR A 42 26.87 12.07 -33.33
C THR A 42 26.93 13.61 -33.29
N HIS A 43 27.16 14.14 -32.09
CA HIS A 43 28.08 15.24 -31.78
C HIS A 43 29.10 14.69 -30.79
N GLU A 44 30.31 15.24 -30.67
CA GLU A 44 31.34 14.84 -29.67
C GLU A 44 30.91 15.23 -28.23
N ALA A 45 29.76 14.70 -27.83
CA ALA A 45 29.27 14.56 -26.49
C ALA A 45 30.02 13.40 -25.82
N LEU A 46 29.88 13.28 -24.51
CA LEU A 46 30.21 12.03 -23.82
C LEU A 46 29.34 10.95 -24.48
N ILE A 47 29.90 10.11 -25.35
CA ILE A 47 29.13 9.06 -26.05
C ILE A 47 28.86 7.98 -25.02
N LEU A 48 27.79 8.15 -24.25
CA LEU A 48 27.24 7.15 -23.35
C LEU A 48 26.21 6.31 -24.13
N ASP A 49 26.07 5.04 -23.78
CA ASP A 49 24.89 4.26 -24.15
C ASP A 49 23.75 4.55 -23.16
N PRO A 50 22.75 5.39 -23.51
CA PRO A 50 21.66 5.71 -22.60
C PRO A 50 20.81 4.49 -22.25
N GLY A 51 20.79 3.46 -23.10
CA GLY A 51 20.06 2.21 -22.85
C GLY A 51 20.70 1.40 -21.73
N ALA A 52 22.02 1.22 -21.79
CA ALA A 52 22.78 0.49 -20.77
C ALA A 52 22.75 1.20 -19.40
N VAL A 53 22.86 2.53 -19.41
CA VAL A 53 22.73 3.35 -18.20
C VAL A 53 21.33 3.25 -17.61
N ARG A 54 20.29 3.38 -18.43
CA ARG A 54 18.91 3.25 -17.97
C ARG A 54 18.66 1.89 -17.34
N ALA A 55 19.11 0.80 -17.97
CA ALA A 55 18.97 -0.54 -17.43
C ALA A 55 19.67 -0.66 -16.05
N SER A 56 20.91 -0.19 -15.95
CA SER A 56 21.67 -0.22 -14.69
C SER A 56 20.97 0.55 -13.57
N VAL A 57 20.40 1.74 -13.86
CA VAL A 57 19.65 2.52 -12.88
C VAL A 57 18.37 1.80 -12.46
N VAL A 58 17.61 1.24 -13.41
CA VAL A 58 16.39 0.47 -13.09
C VAL A 58 16.74 -0.69 -12.18
N ASP A 59 17.77 -1.48 -12.53
CA ASP A 59 18.21 -2.62 -11.72
C ASP A 59 18.62 -2.18 -10.32
N GLY A 60 19.44 -1.13 -10.21
CA GLY A 60 19.85 -0.60 -8.91
C GLY A 60 18.68 -0.09 -8.06
N LEU A 61 17.72 0.62 -8.65
CA LEU A 61 16.54 1.14 -7.95
C LEU A 61 15.58 0.01 -7.55
N GLU A 62 15.35 -0.98 -8.41
CA GLU A 62 14.51 -2.14 -8.09
C GLU A 62 15.15 -2.99 -6.97
N LEU A 63 16.47 -3.20 -7.02
CA LEU A 63 17.21 -3.88 -5.95
C LEU A 63 17.16 -3.08 -4.64
N ALA A 64 17.34 -1.76 -4.70
CA ALA A 64 17.25 -0.88 -3.52
C ALA A 64 15.83 -0.85 -2.93
N ALA A 65 14.79 -0.84 -3.75
CA ALA A 65 13.40 -0.93 -3.31
C ALA A 65 13.06 -2.32 -2.72
N GLY A 66 13.81 -3.35 -3.09
CA GLY A 66 13.73 -4.68 -2.49
C GLY A 66 14.43 -4.80 -1.13
N ASP A 67 15.35 -3.90 -0.79
CA ASP A 67 16.05 -3.90 0.50
C ASP A 67 15.09 -3.48 1.62
N PRO A 68 14.84 -4.33 2.64
CA PRO A 68 13.89 -4.02 3.71
C PRO A 68 14.23 -2.77 4.53
N VAL A 69 15.51 -2.41 4.66
CA VAL A 69 15.95 -1.22 5.40
C VAL A 69 15.65 0.05 4.61
N LEU A 70 15.95 0.05 3.31
CA LEU A 70 15.64 1.19 2.43
C LEU A 70 14.14 1.33 2.20
N ALA A 71 13.45 0.21 1.99
CA ALA A 71 12.01 0.21 1.77
C ALA A 71 11.23 0.72 3.00
N ARG A 72 11.69 0.46 4.23
CA ARG A 72 11.14 1.09 5.45
C ARG A 72 11.33 2.61 5.48
N GLY A 73 12.39 3.12 4.85
CA GLY A 73 12.65 4.56 4.77
C GLY A 73 11.78 5.30 3.74
N LEU A 74 11.08 4.57 2.86
CA LEU A 74 10.13 5.13 1.89
C LEU A 74 8.77 5.49 2.50
N GLY A 75 8.47 5.06 3.72
CA GLY A 75 7.51 5.66 4.64
C GLY A 75 6.13 6.04 4.08
N LEU A 76 5.56 5.25 3.15
CA LEU A 76 4.26 5.54 2.54
C LEU A 76 3.12 5.48 3.56
N ALA A 77 3.29 4.71 4.64
CA ALA A 77 2.36 4.66 5.76
C ALA A 77 2.12 6.05 6.40
N ALA A 78 3.15 6.91 6.45
CA ALA A 78 2.99 8.27 6.97
C ALA A 78 2.13 9.14 6.03
N LEU A 79 2.22 8.93 4.72
CA LEU A 79 1.38 9.63 3.74
C LEU A 79 -0.10 9.25 3.94
N LEU A 80 -0.40 7.98 4.23
CA LEU A 80 -1.76 7.53 4.52
C LEU A 80 -2.36 8.22 5.76
N GLU A 81 -1.55 8.60 6.74
CA GLU A 81 -2.00 9.34 7.93
C GLU A 81 -2.26 10.83 7.66
N HIS A 82 -1.84 11.37 6.49
CA HIS A 82 -2.04 12.77 6.14
C HIS A 82 -3.53 13.09 5.87
N PRO A 83 -4.06 14.27 6.27
CA PRO A 83 -5.47 14.63 6.08
C PRO A 83 -5.98 14.51 4.64
N THR A 84 -5.18 14.90 3.65
CA THR A 84 -5.52 14.77 2.21
C THR A 84 -5.74 13.31 1.82
N SER A 85 -4.88 12.42 2.30
CA SER A 85 -4.96 10.99 2.02
C SER A 85 -6.13 10.36 2.79
N GLN A 86 -6.39 10.78 4.02
CA GLN A 86 -7.57 10.34 4.78
C GLN A 86 -8.88 10.68 4.04
N ALA A 87 -9.01 11.88 3.47
CA ALA A 87 -10.19 12.25 2.68
C ALA A 87 -10.33 11.42 1.39
N ALA A 88 -9.22 11.04 0.75
CA ALA A 88 -9.24 10.14 -0.41
C ALA A 88 -9.62 8.71 0.01
N ILE A 89 -9.07 8.22 1.13
CA ILE A 89 -9.40 6.93 1.74
C ILE A 89 -10.89 6.88 2.04
N GLU A 90 -11.47 7.87 2.72
CA GLU A 90 -12.91 7.92 3.01
C GLU A 90 -13.78 7.84 1.75
N ARG A 91 -13.39 8.53 0.67
CA ARG A 91 -14.10 8.46 -0.61
C ARG A 91 -13.98 7.10 -1.30
N LEU A 92 -12.77 6.53 -1.32
CA LEU A 92 -12.52 5.17 -1.80
C LEU A 92 -13.43 4.17 -1.08
N LEU A 93 -13.46 4.27 0.23
CA LEU A 93 -14.22 3.36 1.09
C LEU A 93 -15.72 3.50 0.92
N ALA A 94 -16.22 4.72 0.74
CA ALA A 94 -17.61 4.97 0.41
C ALA A 94 -18.01 4.30 -0.92
N ARG A 95 -17.12 4.28 -1.92
CA ARG A 95 -17.36 3.60 -3.21
C ARG A 95 -17.32 2.08 -3.07
N VAL A 96 -16.33 1.57 -2.35
CA VAL A 96 -16.21 0.13 -2.05
C VAL A 96 -17.47 -0.37 -1.33
N ALA A 97 -17.95 0.37 -0.32
CA ALA A 97 -19.16 0.03 0.41
C ALA A 97 -20.44 0.10 -0.44
N ALA A 98 -20.43 0.87 -1.53
CA ALA A 98 -21.54 0.94 -2.48
C ALA A 98 -21.53 -0.21 -3.51
N ASP A 99 -20.50 -1.06 -3.52
CA ASP A 99 -20.41 -2.18 -4.44
C ASP A 99 -21.47 -3.25 -4.13
N PRO A 100 -22.30 -3.64 -5.12
CA PRO A 100 -23.41 -4.56 -4.89
C PRO A 100 -22.97 -6.01 -4.64
N GLU A 101 -21.81 -6.43 -5.15
CA GLU A 101 -21.29 -7.77 -4.94
C GLU A 101 -20.69 -7.91 -3.55
N LEU A 102 -19.90 -6.94 -3.12
CA LEU A 102 -19.40 -6.87 -1.76
C LEU A 102 -20.55 -6.81 -0.76
N THR A 103 -21.55 -5.96 -1.00
CA THR A 103 -22.74 -5.85 -0.13
C THR A 103 -23.42 -7.21 0.03
N ARG A 104 -23.70 -7.90 -1.07
CA ARG A 104 -24.35 -9.23 -1.05
C ARG A 104 -23.53 -10.25 -0.27
N THR A 105 -22.21 -10.24 -0.43
CA THR A 105 -21.31 -11.20 0.23
C THR A 105 -21.19 -10.90 1.72
N ALA A 106 -21.13 -9.61 2.09
CA ALA A 106 -21.16 -9.17 3.47
C ALA A 106 -22.48 -9.56 4.15
N ASP A 107 -23.62 -9.37 3.48
CA ASP A 107 -24.93 -9.77 4.00
C ASP A 107 -24.98 -11.27 4.31
N GLN A 108 -24.43 -12.11 3.43
CA GLN A 108 -24.34 -13.56 3.66
C GLN A 108 -23.47 -13.90 4.88
N LEU A 109 -22.35 -13.21 5.07
CA LEU A 109 -21.54 -13.36 6.27
C LEU A 109 -22.34 -12.96 7.52
N PHE A 110 -23.02 -11.82 7.50
CA PHE A 110 -23.83 -11.36 8.64
C PHE A 110 -24.96 -12.31 8.99
N VAL A 111 -25.67 -12.85 8.00
CA VAL A 111 -26.69 -13.90 8.22
C VAL A 111 -26.06 -15.11 8.93
N THR A 112 -24.85 -15.51 8.53
CA THR A 112 -24.13 -16.61 9.16
C THR A 112 -23.73 -16.27 10.61
N LEU A 113 -23.26 -15.05 10.86
CA LEU A 113 -22.90 -14.57 12.20
C LEU A 113 -24.12 -14.48 13.11
N GLN A 114 -25.26 -14.05 12.60
CA GLN A 114 -26.53 -14.00 13.35
C GLN A 114 -27.01 -15.40 13.75
N ALA A 115 -26.77 -16.42 12.91
CA ALA A 115 -27.08 -17.81 13.23
C ALA A 115 -26.06 -18.50 14.16
N SER A 116 -24.96 -17.82 14.51
CA SER A 116 -23.86 -18.41 15.27
C SER A 116 -24.24 -18.78 16.72
N PRO A 117 -23.53 -19.74 17.35
CA PRO A 117 -23.66 -20.02 18.78
C PRO A 117 -23.37 -18.79 19.66
N ALA A 118 -22.44 -17.93 19.25
CA ALA A 118 -22.09 -16.72 20.00
C ALA A 118 -23.24 -15.72 20.04
N MET A 119 -23.92 -15.48 18.90
CA MET A 119 -25.10 -14.62 18.86
C MET A 119 -26.24 -15.19 19.72
N ARG A 120 -26.48 -16.50 19.64
CA ARG A 120 -27.47 -17.18 20.49
C ARG A 120 -27.14 -17.04 21.98
N SER A 121 -25.87 -17.17 22.35
CA SER A 121 -25.42 -16.95 23.73
C SER A 121 -25.65 -15.51 24.17
N ALA A 122 -25.31 -14.52 23.33
CA ALA A 122 -25.53 -13.11 23.63
C ALA A 122 -27.01 -12.77 23.85
N LEU A 123 -27.91 -13.38 23.06
CA LEU A 123 -29.36 -13.27 23.26
C LEU A 123 -29.81 -13.89 24.59
N VAL A 124 -29.32 -15.08 24.92
CA VAL A 124 -29.64 -15.73 26.20
C VAL A 124 -29.15 -14.90 27.39
N ASP A 125 -27.93 -14.35 27.30
CA ASP A 125 -27.39 -13.49 28.34
C ASP A 125 -28.21 -12.21 28.48
N TYR A 126 -28.55 -11.55 27.37
CA TYR A 126 -29.40 -10.35 27.38
C TYR A 126 -30.79 -10.63 27.97
N ALA A 127 -31.42 -11.74 27.61
CA ALA A 127 -32.72 -12.13 28.16
C ALA A 127 -32.66 -12.45 29.66
N ARG A 128 -31.53 -12.94 30.18
CA ARG A 128 -31.32 -13.15 31.62
C ARG A 128 -31.11 -11.85 32.38
N GLU A 129 -30.42 -10.89 31.77
CA GLU A 129 -30.19 -9.55 32.33
C GLU A 129 -31.47 -8.72 32.35
N HIS A 130 -32.44 -9.03 31.47
CA HIS A 130 -33.69 -8.30 31.29
C HIS A 130 -34.93 -9.21 31.25
N PRO A 131 -35.24 -9.94 32.35
CA PRO A 131 -36.36 -10.88 32.40
C PRO A 131 -37.75 -10.24 32.25
N GLU A 132 -37.85 -8.92 32.41
CA GLU A 132 -39.07 -8.13 32.29
C GLU A 132 -39.47 -7.81 30.84
N LEU A 133 -38.57 -8.00 29.88
CA LEU A 133 -38.83 -7.65 28.48
C LEU A 133 -39.63 -8.74 27.77
N ASP A 134 -40.60 -8.32 26.95
CA ASP A 134 -41.26 -9.22 26.01
C ASP A 134 -40.37 -9.55 24.79
N VAL A 135 -40.81 -10.50 23.97
CA VAL A 135 -40.03 -10.99 22.83
C VAL A 135 -39.72 -9.90 21.79
N ALA A 136 -40.61 -8.92 21.61
CA ALA A 136 -40.39 -7.82 20.66
C ALA A 136 -39.34 -6.83 21.20
N ALA A 137 -39.44 -6.48 22.49
CA ALA A 137 -38.49 -5.62 23.18
C ALA A 137 -37.11 -6.25 23.33
N LEU A 138 -37.03 -7.59 23.46
CA LEU A 138 -35.76 -8.33 23.44
C LEU A 138 -35.04 -8.19 22.11
N GLY A 139 -35.75 -8.20 20.98
CA GLY A 139 -35.17 -8.04 19.65
C GLY A 139 -34.50 -6.69 19.43
N GLU A 140 -35.19 -5.60 19.78
CA GLU A 140 -34.65 -4.24 19.67
C GLU A 140 -33.49 -4.00 20.66
N GLY A 141 -33.66 -4.49 21.89
CA GLY A 141 -32.64 -4.42 22.94
C GLY A 141 -31.37 -5.20 22.61
N LEU A 142 -31.50 -6.38 22.00
CA LEU A 142 -30.37 -7.21 21.60
C LEU A 142 -29.45 -6.49 20.62
N VAL A 143 -30.01 -5.76 19.64
CA VAL A 143 -29.19 -5.02 18.67
C VAL A 143 -28.36 -3.96 19.38
N SER A 144 -28.96 -3.23 20.32
CA SER A 144 -28.24 -2.25 21.15
C SER A 144 -27.14 -2.92 21.98
N HIS A 145 -27.43 -4.07 22.59
CA HIS A 145 -26.50 -4.85 23.39
C HIS A 145 -25.31 -5.38 22.60
N VAL A 146 -25.58 -6.00 21.45
CA VAL A 146 -24.56 -6.47 20.51
C VAL A 146 -23.71 -5.30 20.04
N ASN A 147 -24.34 -4.19 19.64
CA ASN A 147 -23.61 -3.00 19.21
C ASN A 147 -22.72 -2.44 20.32
N ALA A 148 -23.19 -2.38 21.57
CA ALA A 148 -22.38 -1.93 22.70
C ALA A 148 -21.14 -2.82 22.91
N ARG A 149 -21.25 -4.14 22.69
CA ARG A 149 -20.10 -5.06 22.78
C ARG A 149 -19.13 -4.92 21.60
N LEU A 150 -19.65 -4.74 20.39
CA LEU A 150 -18.84 -4.55 19.18
C LEU A 150 -18.21 -3.15 19.08
N THR A 151 -18.64 -2.20 19.90
CA THR A 151 -18.15 -0.80 19.88
C THR A 151 -17.43 -0.40 21.18
N ARG A 152 -17.00 -1.39 21.97
CA ARG A 152 -16.18 -1.19 23.16
C ARG A 152 -14.94 -0.35 22.82
N PRO A 153 -14.62 0.71 23.58
CA PRO A 153 -13.44 1.55 23.33
C PRO A 153 -12.13 0.77 23.27
N GLU A 154 -12.00 -0.27 24.10
CA GLU A 154 -10.83 -1.13 24.17
C GLU A 154 -10.64 -1.92 22.86
N LEU A 155 -11.73 -2.44 22.29
CA LEU A 155 -11.72 -3.15 21.01
C LEU A 155 -11.37 -2.21 19.85
N ALA A 156 -11.95 -1.00 19.82
CA ALA A 156 -11.63 0.00 18.81
C ALA A 156 -10.15 0.41 18.88
N THR A 157 -9.63 0.64 20.09
CA THR A 157 -8.22 1.01 20.31
C THR A 157 -7.27 -0.11 19.88
N LEU A 158 -7.58 -1.35 20.24
CA LEU A 158 -6.77 -2.52 19.87
C LEU A 158 -6.77 -2.74 18.36
N LEU A 159 -7.93 -2.65 17.71
CA LEU A 159 -8.03 -2.74 16.25
C LEU A 159 -7.21 -1.65 15.58
N GLU A 160 -7.36 -0.39 15.98
CA GLU A 160 -6.60 0.71 15.41
C GLU A 160 -5.08 0.51 15.57
N ALA A 161 -4.63 0.15 16.77
CA ALA A 161 -3.22 -0.08 17.05
C ALA A 161 -2.64 -1.23 16.21
N LYS A 162 -3.37 -2.36 16.11
CA LYS A 162 -2.95 -3.53 15.33
C LYS A 162 -2.92 -3.24 13.84
N LEU A 163 -3.97 -2.61 13.32
CA LEU A 163 -4.05 -2.26 11.90
C LEU A 163 -2.97 -1.24 11.50
N LYS A 164 -2.70 -0.23 12.34
CA LYS A 164 -1.57 0.71 12.13
C LYS A 164 -0.23 -0.01 12.17
N SER A 165 -0.04 -0.92 13.12
CA SER A 165 1.20 -1.70 13.22
C SER A 165 1.41 -2.56 11.97
N GLN A 166 0.35 -3.20 11.47
CA GLN A 166 0.42 -4.02 10.27
C GLN A 166 0.67 -3.17 9.03
N LEU A 167 -0.02 -2.05 8.87
CA LEU A 167 0.25 -1.11 7.78
C LEU A 167 1.72 -0.67 7.75
N ARG A 168 2.31 -0.36 8.92
CA ARG A 168 3.73 -0.01 9.04
C ARG A 168 4.66 -1.18 8.74
N ALA A 169 4.27 -2.41 9.09
CA ALA A 169 5.03 -3.61 8.76
C ALA A 169 5.06 -3.87 7.24
N THR A 170 4.01 -3.47 6.53
CA THR A 170 3.81 -3.76 5.11
C THR A 170 4.19 -2.60 4.19
N ASP A 171 4.44 -1.43 4.76
CA ASP A 171 4.98 -0.24 4.10
C ASP A 171 6.14 -0.53 3.14
N PRO A 172 7.15 -1.37 3.49
CA PRO A 172 8.24 -1.71 2.57
C PRO A 172 7.77 -2.33 1.25
N ALA A 173 6.79 -3.23 1.31
CA ALA A 173 6.27 -3.91 0.14
C ALA A 173 5.38 -2.99 -0.71
N LEU A 174 4.62 -2.09 -0.07
CA LEU A 174 3.86 -1.04 -0.76
C LEU A 174 4.80 -0.10 -1.51
N ALA A 175 5.90 0.29 -0.87
CA ALA A 175 6.91 1.14 -1.47
C ALA A 175 7.60 0.47 -2.66
N ARG A 176 7.89 -0.83 -2.56
CA ARG A 176 8.39 -1.63 -3.68
C ARG A 176 7.41 -1.66 -4.84
N ALA A 177 6.12 -1.91 -4.61
CA ALA A 177 5.11 -1.93 -5.67
C ALA A 177 4.98 -0.56 -6.36
N PHE A 178 5.06 0.52 -5.57
CA PHE A 178 5.04 1.88 -6.06
C PHE A 178 6.24 2.21 -6.97
N VAL A 179 7.45 1.79 -6.59
CA VAL A 179 8.67 2.09 -7.35
C VAL A 179 8.87 1.11 -8.51
N GLY A 180 8.73 -0.19 -8.29
CA GLY A 180 8.99 -1.22 -9.30
C GLY A 180 7.82 -1.38 -10.26
N ASP A 181 6.69 -1.89 -9.77
CA ASP A 181 5.62 -2.39 -10.61
C ASP A 181 4.87 -1.28 -11.35
N ALA A 182 4.70 -0.11 -10.72
CA ALA A 182 4.06 1.04 -11.36
C ALA A 182 4.99 1.81 -12.32
N GLY A 183 6.26 1.39 -12.44
CA GLY A 183 7.24 1.96 -13.37
C GLY A 183 8.00 3.18 -12.85
N GLY A 184 7.97 3.45 -11.54
CA GLY A 184 8.71 4.54 -10.92
C GLY A 184 10.23 4.47 -11.17
N GLY A 185 10.83 3.29 -11.06
CA GLY A 185 12.26 3.06 -11.36
C GLY A 185 12.61 3.43 -12.80
N SER A 186 11.74 3.07 -13.76
CA SER A 186 11.92 3.45 -15.18
C SER A 186 11.81 4.96 -15.37
N ALA A 187 10.85 5.62 -14.72
CA ALA A 187 10.69 7.07 -14.80
C ALA A 187 11.89 7.82 -14.19
N ILE A 188 12.39 7.38 -13.02
CA ILE A 188 13.61 7.95 -12.42
C ILE A 188 14.82 7.72 -13.33
N ALA A 189 14.95 6.52 -13.92
CA ALA A 189 16.04 6.21 -14.84
C ALA A 189 16.02 7.08 -16.11
N LYS A 190 14.83 7.40 -16.65
CA LYS A 190 14.70 8.39 -17.73
C LYS A 190 15.23 9.76 -17.30
N GLY A 191 14.88 10.21 -16.08
CA GLY A 191 15.39 11.47 -15.54
C GLY A 191 16.90 11.47 -15.32
N VAL A 192 17.49 10.37 -14.85
CA VAL A 192 18.95 10.22 -14.75
C VAL A 192 19.61 10.37 -16.12
N VAL A 193 19.11 9.67 -17.14
CA VAL A 193 19.64 9.78 -18.51
C VAL A 193 19.51 11.22 -19.03
N ALA A 194 18.36 11.87 -18.85
CA ALA A 194 18.16 13.25 -19.26
C ALA A 194 19.16 14.21 -18.62
N ARG A 195 19.51 13.99 -17.33
CA ARG A 195 20.56 14.78 -16.65
C ARG A 195 21.96 14.48 -17.17
N LEU A 196 22.25 13.23 -17.52
CA LEU A 196 23.55 12.87 -18.11
C LEU A 196 23.76 13.45 -19.51
N GLU A 197 22.67 13.68 -20.25
CA GLU A 197 22.68 14.33 -21.56
C GLU A 197 22.77 15.86 -21.46
N ASP A 198 22.52 16.45 -20.28
CA ASP A 198 22.67 17.89 -20.07
C ASP A 198 24.15 18.33 -20.17
N PRO A 199 24.51 19.26 -21.07
CA PRO A 199 25.90 19.71 -21.25
C PRO A 199 26.55 20.28 -19.98
N SER A 200 25.76 20.94 -19.13
CA SER A 200 26.23 21.54 -17.88
C SER A 200 26.59 20.46 -16.86
N PHE A 201 25.76 19.43 -16.75
CA PHE A 201 26.01 18.28 -15.87
C PHE A 201 27.14 17.40 -16.41
N ALA A 202 27.21 17.16 -17.72
CA ALA A 202 28.29 16.42 -18.36
C ALA A 202 29.67 17.05 -18.07
N THR A 203 29.75 18.37 -17.95
CA THR A 203 30.98 19.08 -17.56
C THR A 203 31.38 18.76 -16.12
N GLN A 204 30.41 18.76 -15.19
CA GLN A 204 30.64 18.37 -13.80
C GLN A 204 31.07 16.91 -13.67
N LEU A 205 30.41 16.02 -14.43
CA LEU A 205 30.70 14.59 -14.45
C LEU A 205 32.13 14.31 -14.92
N ARG A 206 32.57 14.98 -15.99
CA ARG A 206 33.96 14.84 -16.50
C ARG A 206 35.00 15.37 -15.51
N ALA A 207 34.69 16.47 -14.82
CA ALA A 207 35.56 17.00 -13.77
C ALA A 207 35.76 15.98 -12.63
N ARG A 208 34.73 15.15 -12.36
CA ARG A 208 34.69 14.21 -11.23
C ARG A 208 35.20 12.82 -11.56
N LEU A 209 34.77 12.24 -12.69
CA LEU A 209 35.07 10.86 -13.07
C LEU A 209 36.24 10.72 -14.06
N GLY A 210 36.69 11.83 -14.65
CA GLY A 210 37.76 11.86 -15.65
C GLY A 210 37.26 12.12 -17.08
N ARG A 211 38.18 12.08 -18.04
CA ARG A 211 37.92 12.46 -19.44
C ARG A 211 37.72 11.30 -20.41
N ASP A 212 38.11 10.08 -20.02
CA ASP A 212 37.95 8.89 -20.87
C ASP A 212 36.50 8.41 -20.89
N PRO A 213 35.77 8.51 -22.02
CA PRO A 213 34.35 8.20 -22.09
C PRO A 213 34.03 6.74 -21.75
N ALA A 214 34.85 5.79 -22.19
CA ALA A 214 34.59 4.36 -21.96
C ALA A 214 34.74 4.00 -20.48
N ALA A 215 35.82 4.49 -19.84
CA ALA A 215 36.01 4.30 -18.40
C ALA A 215 34.94 5.01 -17.56
N VAL A 216 34.46 6.18 -18.01
CA VAL A 216 33.34 6.89 -17.37
C VAL A 216 32.05 6.08 -17.46
N GLN A 217 31.72 5.55 -18.65
CA GLN A 217 30.52 4.74 -18.84
C GLN A 217 30.52 3.48 -17.95
N THR A 218 31.59 2.67 -17.99
CA THR A 218 31.68 1.46 -17.16
C THR A 218 31.59 1.78 -15.67
N ARG A 219 32.20 2.89 -15.23
CA ARG A 219 32.12 3.31 -13.83
C ARG A 219 30.72 3.75 -13.44
N LEU A 220 30.04 4.45 -14.35
CA LEU A 220 28.68 4.95 -14.17
C LEU A 220 27.67 3.80 -14.07
N GLU A 221 27.68 2.88 -15.04
CA GLU A 221 26.82 1.68 -15.03
C GLU A 221 27.01 0.89 -13.73
N ARG A 222 28.27 0.60 -13.37
CA ARG A 222 28.58 -0.13 -12.13
C ARG A 222 28.10 0.60 -10.87
N ARG A 223 28.22 1.94 -10.81
CA ARG A 223 27.80 2.72 -9.63
C ARG A 223 26.29 2.86 -9.53
N LEU A 224 25.60 2.97 -10.66
CA LEU A 224 24.15 3.10 -10.70
C LEU A 224 23.43 1.75 -10.53
N ALA A 225 24.09 0.63 -10.84
CA ALA A 225 23.61 -0.71 -10.53
C ALA A 225 23.75 -1.09 -9.04
N ASP A 226 24.51 -0.32 -8.25
CA ASP A 226 24.72 -0.60 -6.82
C ASP A 226 23.56 -0.03 -5.97
N PRO A 227 22.71 -0.88 -5.36
CA PRO A 227 21.57 -0.43 -4.58
C PRO A 227 21.95 0.44 -3.39
N GLY A 228 23.14 0.23 -2.79
CA GLY A 228 23.61 1.03 -1.67
C GLY A 228 23.91 2.49 -2.05
N ARG A 229 24.14 2.74 -3.35
CA ARG A 229 24.45 4.07 -3.90
C ARG A 229 23.23 4.79 -4.42
N VAL A 230 22.29 4.08 -5.04
CA VAL A 230 21.05 4.67 -5.58
C VAL A 230 19.91 4.69 -4.56
N GLY A 231 19.97 3.88 -3.50
CA GLY A 231 19.02 3.89 -2.39
C GLY A 231 18.76 5.27 -1.78
N PRO A 232 19.78 6.10 -1.50
CA PRO A 232 19.58 7.48 -1.05
C PRO A 232 18.76 8.35 -1.99
N MET A 233 18.80 8.11 -3.32
CA MET A 233 17.95 8.82 -4.28
C MET A 233 16.48 8.43 -4.09
N LEU A 234 16.19 7.15 -3.88
CA LEU A 234 14.83 6.69 -3.56
C LEU A 234 14.34 7.27 -2.24
N LEU A 235 15.16 7.21 -1.19
CA LEU A 235 14.79 7.76 0.13
C LEU A 235 14.52 9.25 0.08
N ALA A 236 15.23 10.00 -0.77
CA ALA A 236 15.02 11.44 -0.92
C ALA A 236 13.64 11.80 -1.48
N LEU A 237 12.95 10.88 -2.18
CA LEU A 237 11.55 11.09 -2.58
C LEU A 237 10.64 11.32 -1.38
N ASN A 238 10.88 10.63 -0.25
CA ASN A 238 9.96 10.58 0.89
C ASN A 238 10.42 11.37 2.14
N ARG A 239 11.51 12.13 2.08
CA ARG A 239 11.92 12.95 3.24
C ARG A 239 10.88 14.04 3.52
N GLU A 240 10.94 14.68 4.70
CA GLU A 240 9.99 15.76 5.08
C GLU A 240 9.96 16.91 4.05
N ASP A 241 11.08 17.18 3.36
CA ASP A 241 11.18 18.13 2.25
C ASP A 241 11.18 17.45 0.86
N GLY A 242 10.80 16.17 0.80
CA GLY A 242 10.78 15.33 -0.40
C GLY A 242 9.53 15.52 -1.24
N GLU A 243 9.59 15.12 -2.51
CA GLU A 243 8.49 15.30 -3.45
C GLU A 243 7.22 14.51 -3.08
N LEU A 244 7.34 13.32 -2.47
CA LEU A 244 6.19 12.55 -1.99
C LEU A 244 5.44 13.26 -0.85
N ALA A 245 6.18 13.86 0.08
CA ALA A 245 5.63 14.59 1.22
C ALA A 245 5.16 16.01 0.85
N SER A 246 5.57 16.53 -0.31
CA SER A 246 5.08 17.80 -0.84
C SER A 246 3.57 17.76 -1.06
N ALA A 247 2.92 18.94 -1.06
CA ALA A 247 1.49 19.04 -1.38
C ALA A 247 1.15 18.37 -2.73
N ALA A 248 2.05 18.52 -3.71
CA ALA A 248 1.86 17.99 -5.04
C ALA A 248 2.01 16.45 -5.08
N GLY A 249 2.85 15.88 -4.21
CA GLY A 249 3.00 14.43 -4.03
C GLY A 249 1.83 13.81 -3.27
N LEU A 250 1.38 14.47 -2.21
CA LEU A 250 0.20 14.08 -1.45
C LEU A 250 -1.07 14.11 -2.32
N ASP A 251 -1.21 15.11 -3.19
CA ASP A 251 -2.31 15.19 -4.15
C ASP A 251 -2.25 14.04 -5.18
N ALA A 252 -1.06 13.74 -5.72
CA ALA A 252 -0.89 12.61 -6.65
C ALA A 252 -1.21 11.26 -5.97
N PHE A 253 -0.74 11.07 -4.74
CA PHE A 253 -1.05 9.88 -3.95
C PHE A 253 -2.55 9.77 -3.63
N ALA A 254 -3.18 10.89 -3.27
CA ALA A 254 -4.63 10.96 -3.06
C ALA A 254 -5.42 10.65 -4.34
N GLN A 255 -4.95 11.07 -5.51
CA GLN A 255 -5.56 10.74 -6.81
C GLN A 255 -5.49 9.24 -7.12
N ILE A 256 -4.36 8.59 -6.81
CA ILE A 256 -4.22 7.13 -6.94
C ILE A 256 -5.23 6.39 -6.04
N LEU A 257 -5.37 6.84 -4.79
CA LEU A 257 -6.34 6.26 -3.84
C LEU A 257 -7.79 6.52 -4.27
N ASP A 258 -8.07 7.72 -4.79
CA ASP A 258 -9.38 8.16 -5.26
C ASP A 258 -9.70 7.68 -6.69
N HIS A 259 -8.88 6.83 -7.29
CA HIS A 259 -9.14 6.30 -8.62
C HIS A 259 -10.28 5.29 -8.59
N GLU A 260 -11.22 5.36 -9.54
CA GLU A 260 -12.43 4.51 -9.59
C GLU A 260 -12.08 3.03 -9.58
N ARG A 261 -11.12 2.64 -10.43
CA ARG A 261 -10.65 1.25 -10.52
C ARG A 261 -10.06 0.71 -9.21
N THR A 262 -9.52 1.58 -8.35
CA THR A 262 -9.04 1.19 -7.02
C THR A 262 -10.19 0.69 -6.16
N ALA A 263 -11.35 1.34 -6.22
CA ALA A 263 -12.54 0.90 -5.50
C ALA A 263 -13.07 -0.44 -6.03
N GLU A 264 -13.15 -0.60 -7.35
CA GLU A 264 -13.64 -1.84 -7.98
C GLU A 264 -12.76 -3.05 -7.65
N LEU A 265 -11.43 -2.90 -7.79
CA LEU A 265 -10.48 -3.97 -7.52
C LEU A 265 -10.49 -4.37 -6.04
N LEU A 266 -10.56 -3.38 -5.15
CA LEU A 266 -10.63 -3.60 -3.71
C LEU A 266 -11.96 -4.29 -3.33
N ALA A 267 -13.09 -3.83 -3.85
CA ALA A 267 -14.39 -4.45 -3.61
C ALA A 267 -14.42 -5.92 -4.08
N ALA A 268 -13.92 -6.18 -5.28
CA ALA A 268 -13.84 -7.53 -5.83
C ALA A 268 -12.91 -8.45 -5.01
N GLY A 269 -11.77 -7.93 -4.55
CA GLY A 269 -10.85 -8.65 -3.65
C GLY A 269 -11.52 -8.99 -2.32
N LEU A 270 -12.20 -8.02 -1.71
CA LEU A 270 -12.96 -8.23 -0.47
C LEU A 270 -14.07 -9.25 -0.64
N ALA A 271 -14.83 -9.20 -1.73
CA ALA A 271 -15.88 -10.18 -2.01
C ALA A 271 -15.29 -11.60 -2.08
N ARG A 272 -14.19 -11.81 -2.82
CA ARG A 272 -13.51 -13.12 -2.87
C ARG A 272 -13.01 -13.58 -1.51
N MET A 273 -12.36 -12.71 -0.75
CA MET A 273 -11.90 -13.00 0.61
C MET A 273 -13.06 -13.45 1.50
N LEU A 274 -14.19 -12.76 1.46
CA LEU A 274 -15.36 -13.10 2.28
C LEU A 274 -16.02 -14.43 1.87
N THR A 275 -15.75 -14.96 0.68
CA THR A 275 -16.19 -16.31 0.29
C THR A 275 -15.27 -17.42 0.78
N ASP A 276 -14.02 -17.10 1.14
CA ASP A 276 -13.06 -18.05 1.66
C ASP A 276 -13.58 -18.68 2.97
N ALA A 277 -13.48 -20.00 3.08
CA ALA A 277 -14.03 -20.72 4.21
C ALA A 277 -13.24 -20.48 5.50
N GLN A 278 -11.90 -20.46 5.40
CA GLN A 278 -11.01 -20.29 6.54
C GLN A 278 -11.09 -18.87 7.08
N LEU A 279 -11.09 -17.86 6.19
CA LEU A 279 -11.27 -16.47 6.59
C LEU A 279 -12.61 -16.26 7.29
N ARG A 280 -13.70 -16.87 6.79
CA ARG A 280 -15.01 -16.79 7.45
C ARG A 280 -15.00 -17.41 8.85
N GLU A 281 -14.31 -18.54 9.04
CA GLU A 281 -14.14 -19.15 10.36
C GLU A 281 -13.37 -18.22 11.31
N ARG A 282 -12.29 -17.59 10.85
CA ARG A 282 -11.55 -16.59 11.63
C ARG A 282 -12.42 -15.39 12.00
N CYS A 283 -13.21 -14.87 11.06
CA CYS A 283 -14.17 -13.80 11.33
C CYS A 283 -15.21 -14.20 12.39
N GLN A 284 -15.71 -15.44 12.35
CA GLN A 284 -16.64 -15.97 13.35
C GLN A 284 -15.99 -16.08 14.74
N ALA A 285 -14.75 -16.56 14.82
CA ALA A 285 -14.01 -16.63 16.07
C ALA A 285 -13.78 -15.23 16.68
N LEU A 286 -13.36 -14.27 15.86
CA LEU A 286 -13.16 -12.89 16.29
C LEU A 286 -14.48 -12.24 16.75
N PHE A 287 -15.57 -12.49 16.04
CA PHE A 287 -16.91 -12.04 16.40
C PHE A 287 -17.37 -12.63 17.75
N ALA A 288 -17.13 -13.92 17.99
CA ALA A 288 -17.45 -14.56 19.25
C ALA A 288 -16.69 -13.94 20.44
N LEU A 289 -15.41 -13.62 20.24
CA LEU A 289 -14.59 -12.94 21.26
C LEU A 289 -15.09 -11.51 21.53
N ALA A 290 -15.48 -10.78 20.49
CA ALA A 290 -16.05 -9.44 20.64
C ALA A 290 -17.37 -9.45 21.42
N LEU A 291 -18.21 -10.46 21.18
CA LEU A 291 -19.49 -10.64 21.86
C LEU A 291 -19.37 -11.23 23.27
N ALA A 292 -18.20 -11.67 23.72
CA ALA A 292 -18.03 -12.24 25.04
C ALA A 292 -18.44 -11.25 26.16
N PRO A 293 -19.05 -11.72 27.27
CA PRO A 293 -19.46 -10.87 28.38
C PRO A 293 -18.30 -10.03 28.93
N SER A 294 -17.16 -10.69 29.16
CA SER A 294 -15.87 -10.05 29.45
C SER A 294 -15.00 -9.98 28.19
N PHE A 295 -14.39 -8.83 27.93
CA PHE A 295 -13.45 -8.67 26.83
C PHE A 295 -12.07 -9.20 27.25
N ASP A 296 -11.60 -10.26 26.59
CA ASP A 296 -10.21 -10.73 26.70
C ASP A 296 -9.40 -10.12 25.56
N GLU A 297 -8.69 -9.03 25.87
CA GLU A 297 -7.86 -8.29 24.93
C GLU A 297 -6.77 -9.17 24.30
N ALA A 298 -6.17 -10.08 25.07
CA ALA A 298 -5.08 -10.93 24.60
C ALA A 298 -5.59 -12.02 23.65
N ALA A 299 -6.74 -12.63 23.95
CA ALA A 299 -7.38 -13.59 23.05
C ALA A 299 -7.84 -12.92 21.76
N PHE A 300 -8.48 -11.74 21.85
CA PHE A 300 -8.90 -10.99 20.68
C PHE A 300 -7.70 -10.58 19.82
N GLY A 301 -6.63 -10.09 20.44
CA GLY A 301 -5.39 -9.72 19.76
C GLY A 301 -4.78 -10.88 18.97
N ARG A 302 -4.71 -12.08 19.56
CA ARG A 302 -4.24 -13.30 18.86
C ARG A 302 -5.14 -13.69 17.69
N ALA A 303 -6.46 -13.70 17.90
CA ALA A 303 -7.40 -14.03 16.84
C ALA A 303 -7.36 -13.02 15.68
N LEU A 304 -7.13 -11.73 15.99
CA LEU A 304 -6.92 -10.70 14.98
C LEU A 304 -5.61 -10.92 14.22
N ASP A 305 -4.51 -11.23 14.92
CA ASP A 305 -3.23 -11.55 14.26
C ASP A 305 -3.37 -12.78 13.34
N GLU A 306 -4.10 -13.81 13.77
CA GLU A 306 -4.40 -14.99 12.95
C GLU A 306 -5.23 -14.62 11.71
N LEU A 307 -6.28 -13.81 11.87
CA LEU A 307 -7.10 -13.33 10.74
C LEU A 307 -6.25 -12.55 9.74
N LEU A 308 -5.42 -11.61 10.21
CA LEU A 308 -4.56 -10.79 9.36
C LEU A 308 -3.46 -11.63 8.70
N GLY A 309 -3.01 -12.71 9.34
CA GLY A 309 -2.05 -13.65 8.77
C GLY A 309 -2.62 -14.65 7.77
N GLU A 310 -3.92 -14.61 7.45
CA GLU A 310 -4.54 -15.60 6.57
C GLU A 310 -3.99 -15.54 5.13
N PRO A 311 -3.60 -16.68 4.52
CA PRO A 311 -2.99 -16.68 3.18
C PRO A 311 -3.88 -16.09 2.07
N ALA A 312 -5.20 -16.25 2.16
CA ALA A 312 -6.15 -15.67 1.21
C ALA A 312 -6.04 -14.13 1.18
N LEU A 313 -5.81 -13.54 2.36
CA LEU A 313 -5.68 -12.11 2.58
C LEU A 313 -4.38 -11.57 1.97
N VAL A 314 -3.28 -12.30 2.16
CA VAL A 314 -1.98 -12.06 1.51
C VAL A 314 -2.07 -12.13 0.00
N SER A 315 -2.69 -13.18 -0.53
CA SER A 315 -2.81 -13.37 -1.96
C SER A 315 -3.61 -12.23 -2.63
N GLU A 316 -4.72 -11.82 -2.02
CA GLU A 316 -5.58 -10.77 -2.57
C GLU A 316 -4.93 -9.38 -2.46
N ALA A 317 -4.20 -9.09 -1.38
CA ALA A 317 -3.41 -7.86 -1.26
C ALA A 317 -2.36 -7.75 -2.38
N ILE A 318 -1.59 -8.82 -2.62
CA ILE A 318 -0.58 -8.86 -3.69
C ILE A 318 -1.25 -8.71 -5.07
N ALA A 319 -2.38 -9.37 -5.30
CA ALA A 319 -3.11 -9.29 -6.56
C ALA A 319 -3.66 -7.86 -6.81
N LEU A 320 -4.17 -7.20 -5.77
CA LEU A 320 -4.65 -5.82 -5.83
C LEU A 320 -3.53 -4.86 -6.24
N LEU A 321 -2.37 -4.92 -5.57
CA LEU A 321 -1.24 -4.05 -5.89
C LEU A 321 -0.72 -4.28 -7.31
N ALA A 322 -0.58 -5.55 -7.73
CA ALA A 322 -0.16 -5.88 -9.07
C ALA A 322 -1.17 -5.41 -10.14
N ALA A 323 -2.47 -5.43 -9.83
CA ALA A 323 -3.50 -4.90 -10.71
C ALA A 323 -3.44 -3.37 -10.79
N LEU A 324 -3.38 -2.68 -9.64
CA LEU A 324 -3.26 -1.22 -9.56
C LEU A 324 -2.02 -0.70 -10.29
N ALA A 325 -0.88 -1.37 -10.13
CA ALA A 325 0.36 -0.99 -10.79
C ALA A 325 0.29 -1.10 -12.33
N ARG A 326 -0.66 -1.88 -12.87
CA ARG A 326 -0.89 -2.01 -14.31
C ARG A 326 -1.90 -0.98 -14.84
N GLU A 327 -2.64 -0.32 -13.97
CA GLU A 327 -3.62 0.69 -14.38
C GLU A 327 -2.91 1.90 -15.02
N PRO A 328 -3.25 2.27 -16.27
CA PRO A 328 -2.52 3.32 -16.99
C PRO A 328 -2.49 4.67 -16.27
N GLU A 329 -3.59 5.05 -15.61
CA GLU A 329 -3.69 6.32 -14.87
C GLU A 329 -2.81 6.31 -13.61
N VAL A 330 -2.80 5.20 -12.86
CA VAL A 330 -1.89 5.02 -11.71
C VAL A 330 -0.45 5.15 -12.15
N ARG A 331 -0.07 4.49 -13.24
CA ARG A 331 1.29 4.60 -13.82
C ARG A 331 1.60 6.03 -14.25
N ALA A 332 0.65 6.75 -14.84
CA ALA A 332 0.82 8.13 -15.23
C ALA A 332 1.05 9.05 -14.01
N HIS A 333 0.32 8.85 -12.91
CA HIS A 333 0.54 9.59 -11.67
C HIS A 333 1.92 9.30 -11.05
N VAL A 334 2.34 8.04 -11.03
CA VAL A 334 3.67 7.64 -10.56
C VAL A 334 4.77 8.24 -11.45
N GLU A 335 4.61 8.20 -12.77
CA GLU A 335 5.57 8.81 -13.70
C GLU A 335 5.66 10.32 -13.50
N GLN A 336 4.52 11.03 -13.37
CA GLN A 336 4.49 12.47 -13.11
C GLN A 336 5.23 12.84 -11.81
N LEU A 337 5.03 12.06 -10.75
CA LEU A 337 5.74 12.27 -9.49
C LEU A 337 7.26 12.09 -9.67
N CYS A 338 7.68 11.02 -10.35
CA CYS A 338 9.10 10.77 -10.62
C CYS A 338 9.72 11.84 -11.51
N VAL A 339 8.97 12.38 -12.47
CA VAL A 339 9.40 13.51 -13.31
C VAL A 339 9.59 14.77 -12.48
N ARG A 340 8.69 15.07 -11.53
CA ARG A 340 8.88 16.19 -10.59
C ARG A 340 10.16 16.02 -9.77
N PHE A 341 10.36 14.85 -9.21
CA PHE A 341 11.57 14.53 -8.45
C PHE A 341 12.87 14.68 -9.25
N THR A 342 12.91 14.15 -10.46
CA THR A 342 14.10 14.26 -11.31
C THR A 342 14.36 15.68 -11.84
N ASN A 343 13.37 16.56 -11.73
CA ASN A 343 13.50 17.99 -12.00
C ASN A 343 13.73 18.85 -10.74
N HIS A 344 13.68 18.24 -9.55
CA HIS A 344 13.93 18.95 -8.31
C HIS A 344 15.39 19.45 -8.24
N PRO A 345 15.66 20.68 -7.76
CA PRO A 345 17.02 21.25 -7.74
C PRO A 345 18.06 20.39 -6.99
N GLY A 346 17.61 19.62 -5.99
CA GLY A 346 18.48 18.71 -5.23
C GLY A 346 18.86 17.42 -5.97
N PHE A 347 18.22 17.09 -7.09
CA PHE A 347 18.40 15.82 -7.77
C PHE A 347 19.82 15.63 -8.33
N GLU A 348 20.40 16.67 -8.93
CA GLU A 348 21.78 16.60 -9.45
C GLU A 348 22.80 16.34 -8.35
N GLY A 349 22.60 16.93 -7.16
CA GLY A 349 23.43 16.66 -6.00
C GLY A 349 23.34 15.21 -5.53
N LEU A 350 22.12 14.65 -5.52
CA LEU A 350 21.90 13.23 -5.19
C LEU A 350 22.51 12.29 -6.22
N LEU A 351 22.38 12.61 -7.51
CA LEU A 351 22.98 11.83 -8.59
C LEU A 351 24.50 11.87 -8.52
N LEU A 352 25.11 13.03 -8.27
CA LEU A 352 26.57 13.13 -8.07
C LEU A 352 27.05 12.31 -6.87
N ALA A 353 26.29 12.32 -5.77
CA ALA A 353 26.62 11.54 -4.58
C ALA A 353 26.52 10.02 -4.85
N ALA A 354 25.51 9.56 -5.58
CA ALA A 354 25.42 8.15 -6.00
C ALA A 354 26.63 7.74 -6.86
N LEU A 355 27.15 8.70 -7.63
CA LEU A 355 28.27 8.53 -8.52
C LEU A 355 29.65 8.70 -7.86
N ASP A 356 29.78 8.88 -6.53
CA ASP A 356 31.07 9.09 -5.81
C ASP A 356 31.70 7.85 -5.19
#